data_AF-A0A511UZ51-F1
#
_entry.id   AF-A0A511UZ51-F1
#
_cell.length_a   1.000
_cell.length_b   1.000
_cell.length_c   1.000
_cell.angle_alpha   90.00
_cell.angle_beta   90.00
_cell.angle_gamma   90.00
#
_symmetry.space_group_name_H-M   'P 1'
#
loop_
_entity.id
_entity.type
_entity.pdbx_description
1 polymer ?
#
loop_
_entity_poly.entity_id
_entity_poly.type
_entity_poly.pdbx_seq_one_letter_code
_entity_poly.pdbx_strand_id
1 'polypeptide(L)' 'MYRLSDKLLLDAYRKAIELNLEADFISLIKKEISRRNLGHKMKITC' A
#
# COMPACT_ATOMS: atom_id res chain seq x y z
N MET A 1 -0.87 -7.85 8.38
CA MET A 1 0.00 -6.73 7.96
C MET A 1 0.62 -5.92 9.12
N TYR A 2 0.20 -6.09 10.38
CA TYR A 2 0.65 -5.28 11.53
C TYR A 2 2.16 -5.26 11.81
N ARG A 3 2.94 -6.20 11.27
CA ARG A 3 4.41 -6.27 11.42
C ARG A 3 5.19 -5.69 10.24
N LEU A 4 4.52 -5.27 9.16
CA LEU A 4 5.18 -4.62 8.03
C LEU A 4 5.56 -3.20 8.41
N SER A 5 6.77 -2.77 8.09
CA SER A 5 7.15 -1.37 8.15
C SER A 5 6.37 -0.56 7.10
N ASP A 6 6.23 0.75 7.31
CA ASP A 6 5.55 1.64 6.36
C ASP A 6 6.14 1.54 4.95
N LYS A 7 7.47 1.47 4.84
CA LYS A 7 8.18 1.33 3.56
C LYS A 7 7.77 0.04 2.84
N LEU A 8 7.82 -1.09 3.54
CA LEU A 8 7.50 -2.39 2.95
C LEU A 8 6.02 -2.49 2.57
N LEU A 9 5.12 -1.86 3.34
CA LEU A 9 3.70 -1.79 3.02
C LEU A 9 3.44 -1.01 1.72
N LEU A 10 4.09 0.13 1.53
CA LEU A 10 3.98 0.94 0.32
C LEU A 10 4.61 0.24 -0.90
N ASP A 11 5.77 -0.39 -0.73
CA ASP A 11 6.41 -1.19 -1.77
C ASP A 11 5.54 -2.38 -2.19
N ALA A 12 4.90 -3.05 -1.23
CA ALA A 12 3.97 -4.15 -1.49
C ALA A 12 2.75 -3.68 -2.29
N TYR A 13 2.20 -2.50 -1.97
CA TYR A 13 1.10 -1.91 -2.74
C TYR A 13 1.48 -1.63 -4.20
N ARG A 14 2.65 -1.01 -4.42
CA ARG A 14 3.16 -0.76 -5.78
C ARG A 14 3.35 -2.05 -6.56
N LYS A 15 4.02 -3.04 -5.97
CA LYS A 15 4.22 -4.35 -6.60
C LYS A 15 2.91 -5.08 -6.90
N ALA A 16 1.93 -4.97 -6.01
CA ALA A 16 0.61 -5.59 -6.23
C ALA A 16 -0.10 -5.00 -7.46
N ILE A 17 0.05 -3.70 -7.71
CA ILE A 17 -0.45 -3.04 -8.92
C ILE A 17 0.37 -3.46 -10.15
N GLU A 18 1.70 -3.43 -10.06
CA GLU A 18 2.60 -3.80 -11.16
C GLU A 18 2.39 -5.24 -11.65
N LEU A 19 2.09 -6.16 -10.73
CA LEU A 19 1.80 -7.57 -11.01
C LEU A 19 0.32 -7.83 -11.34
N ASN A 20 -0.52 -6.78 -11.36
CA ASN A 20 -1.96 -6.85 -11.61
C ASN A 20 -2.66 -7.91 -10.74
N LEU A 21 -2.38 -7.91 -9.43
CA LEU A 21 -2.98 -8.84 -8.49
C LEU A 21 -4.48 -8.56 -8.30
N GLU A 22 -5.18 -9.53 -7.72
CA GLU A 22 -6.60 -9.46 -7.36
C GLU A 22 -6.98 -8.13 -6.70
N ALA A 23 -8.07 -7.52 -7.17
CA ALA A 23 -8.51 -6.20 -6.70
C ALA A 23 -8.83 -6.20 -5.20
N ASP A 24 -9.34 -7.31 -4.66
CA ASP A 24 -9.62 -7.47 -3.23
C ASP A 24 -8.33 -7.45 -2.40
N PHE A 25 -7.26 -8.06 -2.90
CA PHE A 25 -5.95 -8.01 -2.25
C PHE A 25 -5.41 -6.58 -2.22
N ILE A 26 -5.45 -5.87 -3.35
CA ILE A 26 -5.03 -4.47 -3.45
C ILE A 26 -5.85 -3.59 -2.49
N SER A 27 -7.16 -3.84 -2.39
CA SER A 27 -8.07 -3.14 -1.48
C SER A 27 -7.70 -3.32 -0.01
N LEU A 28 -7.31 -4.54 0.40
CA LEU A 28 -6.84 -4.80 1.77
C LEU A 28 -5.57 -4.00 2.10
N ILE A 29 -4.61 -3.92 1.18
CA ILE A 29 -3.40 -3.13 1.36
C ILE A 29 -3.74 -1.63 1.46
N LYS A 30 -4.63 -1.15 0.58
CA LYS A 30 -5.07 0.24 0.58
C LYS A 30 -5.77 0.63 1.89
N LYS A 31 -6.62 -0.25 2.44
CA LYS A 31 -7.26 -0.05 3.76
C LYS A 31 -6.22 0.05 4.87
N GLU A 32 -5.18 -0.78 4.85
CA GLU A 32 -4.10 -0.73 5.84
C GLU A 32 -3.25 0.56 5.71
N ILE A 33 -2.97 1.03 4.48
CA ILE A 33 -2.31 2.32 4.22
C ILE A 33 -3.14 3.48 4.79
N SER A 34 -4.46 3.48 4.55
CA SER A 34 -5.38 4.48 5.09
C SER A 34 -5.44 4.43 6.62
N ARG A 35 -5.50 3.23 7.21
CA ARG A 35 -5.54 3.04 8.67
C ARG A 35 -4.32 3.61 9.38
N ARG A 36 -3.14 3.52 8.74
CA ARG A 36 -1.88 4.09 9.26
C ARG A 36 -1.64 5.55 8.86
N ASN A 37 -2.62 6.16 8.19
CA ASN A 37 -2.54 7.52 7.67
C ASN A 37 -1.35 7.75 6.73
N LEU A 38 -0.94 6.74 5.94
CA LEU A 38 0.22 6.81 5.03
C LEU A 38 -0.12 7.30 3.62
N GLY A 39 -1.39 7.64 3.36
CA GLY A 39 -1.84 8.11 2.03
C GLY A 39 -1.10 9.36 1.54
N HIS A 40 -0.60 10.20 2.45
CA HIS A 40 0.22 11.36 2.10
C HIS A 40 1.60 10.97 1.52
N LYS A 41 2.18 9.84 1.96
CA LYS A 41 3.47 9.33 1.46
C LYS A 41 3.37 8.77 0.04
N MET A 42 2.16 8.51 -0.44
CA MET A 42 1.92 8.08 -1.82
C MET A 42 1.94 9.23 -2.83
N LYS A 43 1.82 10.49 -2.37
CA LYS A 43 1.67 11.68 -3.23
C LYS A 43 2.93 12.54 -3.35
N ILE A 44 4.10 12.07 -2.91
CA ILE A 44 5.34 12.85 -3.06
C ILE A 44 6.05 12.43 -4.35
N THR A 45 5.46 12.87 -5.46
CA THR A 45 6.21 13.21 -6.68
C THR A 45 5.64 14.54 -7.13
N CYS A 46 6.07 15.62 -6.47
CA CYS A 46 6.08 16.94 -7.09
C CYS A 46 7.39 17.07 -7.86
#